data_AF-A0A924AHU9-F1
#
_entry.id   AF-A0A924AHU9-F1
#
_cell.length_a   1.000
_cell.length_b   1.000
_cell.length_c   1.000
_cell.angle_alpha   90.00
_cell.angle_beta   90.00
_cell.angle_gamma   90.00
#
_symmetry.space_group_name_H-M   'P 1'
#
loop_
_entity.id
_entity.type
_entity.pdbx_description
1 polymer ?
#
loop_
_entity_poly.entity_id
_entity_poly.type
_entity_poly.pdbx_seq_one_letter_code
_entity_poly.pdbx_strand_id
1 'polypeptide(L)'
;MKNYFLLIAFCFLFSCKKEATNLQDLKPEIAQSKAALGKELFEGKGNCAACHQMNEKTIGPSIKTIVSIYKKNNGNLIAFLKYDAKPIVDPSQYEVMQTNFSITKAMTDDELKAIEAYLYSN
;
A
#
# COMPACT_ATOMS: atom_id res chain seq x y z
N MET A 1 -12.46 -40.91 59.33
CA MET A 1 -12.74 -41.08 57.90
C MET A 1 -11.75 -40.24 57.11
N LYS A 2 -11.11 -40.85 56.09
CA LYS A 2 -10.62 -40.30 54.81
C LYS A 2 -10.31 -38.78 54.73
N ASN A 3 -9.22 -38.26 54.17
CA ASN A 3 -8.19 -38.78 53.28
C ASN A 3 -7.09 -37.72 53.11
N TYR A 4 -5.87 -38.16 52.84
CA TYR A 4 -4.76 -37.36 52.34
C TYR A 4 -5.00 -36.82 50.92
N PHE A 5 -4.50 -35.62 50.63
CA PHE A 5 -3.95 -35.15 49.33
C PHE A 5 -3.41 -33.72 49.59
N LEU A 6 -2.14 -33.40 49.82
CA LEU A 6 -0.89 -33.63 49.07
C LEU A 6 -0.92 -33.04 47.65
N LEU A 7 -0.11 -31.98 47.43
CA LEU A 7 0.45 -31.50 46.14
C LEU A 7 -0.60 -30.90 45.16
N ILE A 8 -0.43 -29.78 44.44
CA ILE A 8 0.72 -29.22 43.71
C ILE A 8 0.46 -27.72 43.49
N ALA A 9 1.48 -26.89 43.75
CA ALA A 9 1.56 -25.55 43.20
C ALA A 9 1.73 -25.65 41.67
N PHE A 10 0.66 -25.40 40.91
CA PHE A 10 0.77 -25.32 39.46
C PHE A 10 0.99 -23.87 39.06
N CYS A 11 2.27 -23.48 39.03
CA CYS A 11 2.75 -22.35 38.25
C CYS A 11 2.45 -22.66 36.77
N PHE A 12 1.27 -22.28 36.29
CA PHE A 12 1.06 -22.09 34.86
C PHE A 12 1.79 -20.82 34.44
N LEU A 13 3.10 -20.96 34.24
CA LEU A 13 3.84 -20.12 33.32
C LEU A 13 3.15 -20.30 31.96
N PHE A 14 2.29 -19.35 31.60
CA PHE A 14 1.86 -19.17 30.22
C PHE A 14 3.13 -18.91 29.41
N SER A 15 3.67 -20.00 28.89
CA SER A 15 4.73 -20.03 27.89
C SER A 15 4.17 -19.33 26.66
N CYS A 16 4.40 -18.02 26.61
CA CYS A 16 4.30 -17.24 25.38
C CYS A 16 5.46 -17.71 24.50
N LYS A 17 5.29 -18.89 23.87
CA LYS A 17 6.12 -19.34 22.76
C LYS A 17 5.79 -18.43 21.59
N LYS A 18 6.36 -17.22 21.57
CA LYS A 18 6.54 -16.46 20.35
C LYS A 18 7.49 -17.29 19.50
N GLU A 19 6.92 -18.08 18.59
CA GLU A 19 7.67 -18.56 17.44
C GLU A 19 8.21 -17.32 16.73
N ALA A 20 9.54 -17.26 16.60
CA ALA A 20 10.21 -16.25 15.82
C ALA A 20 9.84 -16.51 14.35
N THR A 21 8.72 -15.96 13.91
CA THR A 21 8.38 -15.89 12.49
C THR A 21 9.52 -15.14 11.81
N ASN A 22 10.16 -15.79 10.83
CA ASN A 22 11.28 -15.19 10.13
C ASN A 22 10.80 -13.92 9.42
N LEU A 23 11.41 -12.77 9.72
CA LEU A 23 11.08 -11.48 9.10
C LEU A 23 11.16 -11.51 7.56
N GLN A 24 11.96 -12.43 6.98
CA GLN A 24 11.97 -12.65 5.54
C GLN A 24 10.67 -13.31 5.02
N ASP A 25 10.04 -14.20 5.78
CA ASP A 25 8.81 -14.90 5.37
C ASP A 25 7.57 -14.01 5.49
N LEU A 26 7.60 -13.03 6.40
CA LEU A 26 6.56 -12.01 6.55
C LEU A 26 6.60 -10.93 5.46
N LYS A 27 7.75 -10.71 4.80
CA LYS A 27 7.94 -9.60 3.87
C LYS A 27 7.03 -9.69 2.62
N PRO A 28 6.88 -10.86 1.96
CA PRO A 28 5.92 -11.03 0.86
C PRO A 28 4.48 -10.81 1.30
N GLU A 29 4.09 -11.36 2.46
CA GLU A 29 2.73 -11.24 3.01
C GLU A 29 2.39 -9.77 3.34
N ILE A 30 3.31 -9.05 3.97
CA ILE A 30 3.17 -7.61 4.26
C ILE A 30 3.10 -6.80 2.96
N ALA A 31 3.91 -7.11 1.95
CA ALA A 31 3.86 -6.42 0.67
C ALA A 31 2.52 -6.64 -0.06
N GLN A 32 2.03 -7.88 -0.04
CA GLN A 32 0.72 -8.24 -0.60
C GLN A 32 -0.43 -7.55 0.15
N SER A 33 -0.36 -7.50 1.48
CA SER A 33 -1.32 -6.77 2.32
C SER A 33 -1.34 -5.27 1.99
N LYS A 34 -0.17 -4.64 1.83
CA LYS A 34 -0.07 -3.23 1.42
C LYS A 34 -0.63 -2.98 0.02
N ALA A 35 -0.35 -3.86 -0.94
CA ALA A 35 -0.91 -3.76 -2.28
C ALA A 35 -2.43 -3.96 -2.29
N ALA A 36 -2.98 -4.82 -1.42
CA ALA A 36 -4.43 -4.98 -1.27
C ALA A 36 -5.09 -3.70 -0.73
N LEU A 37 -4.53 -3.08 0.30
CA LEU A 37 -4.98 -1.77 0.79
C LEU A 37 -4.86 -0.70 -0.31
N GLY A 38 -3.75 -0.71 -1.05
CA GLY A 38 -3.55 0.20 -2.17
C GLY A 38 -4.61 0.09 -3.24
N LYS A 39 -5.04 -1.14 -3.55
CA LYS A 39 -6.15 -1.41 -4.49
C LYS A 39 -7.47 -0.83 -3.98
N GLU A 40 -7.80 -1.05 -2.71
CA GLU A 40 -9.02 -0.50 -2.09
C GLU A 40 -9.03 1.03 -2.15
N LEU A 41 -7.90 1.67 -1.81
CA LEU A 41 -7.78 3.12 -1.87
C LEU A 41 -7.84 3.63 -3.31
N PHE A 42 -7.21 2.93 -4.25
CA PHE A 42 -7.18 3.31 -5.66
C PHE A 42 -8.56 3.21 -6.31
N GLU A 43 -9.33 2.16 -6.02
CA GLU A 43 -10.66 1.94 -6.60
C GLU A 43 -11.76 2.68 -5.83
N GLY A 44 -11.60 2.85 -4.52
CA GLY A 44 -12.57 3.46 -3.61
C GLY A 44 -12.28 4.94 -3.36
N LYS A 45 -11.61 5.24 -2.23
CA LYS A 45 -11.39 6.62 -1.73
C LYS A 45 -10.78 7.56 -2.78
N GLY A 46 -9.85 7.05 -3.58
CA GLY A 46 -9.20 7.78 -4.66
C GLY A 46 -10.00 7.82 -5.96
N ASN A 47 -10.88 6.84 -6.20
CA ASN A 47 -11.60 6.63 -7.46
C ASN A 47 -10.70 6.75 -8.71
N CYS A 48 -9.42 6.37 -8.57
CA CYS A 48 -8.38 6.53 -9.56
C CYS A 48 -8.63 5.66 -10.80
N ALA A 49 -9.28 4.50 -10.60
CA ALA A 49 -9.65 3.57 -11.66
C ALA A 49 -10.60 4.19 -12.71
N ALA A 50 -11.34 5.24 -12.37
CA ALA A 50 -12.20 5.95 -13.32
C ALA A 50 -11.42 6.57 -14.49
N CYS A 51 -10.15 6.95 -14.26
CA CYS A 51 -9.30 7.60 -15.26
C CYS A 51 -8.05 6.78 -15.61
N HIS A 52 -7.58 5.91 -14.73
CA HIS A 52 -6.34 5.17 -14.89
C HIS A 52 -6.60 3.66 -14.93
N GLN A 53 -6.68 3.11 -16.14
CA GLN A 53 -6.81 1.66 -16.35
C GLN A 53 -5.45 0.97 -16.27
N MET A 54 -5.45 -0.34 -16.05
CA MET A 54 -4.21 -1.09 -15.82
C MET A 54 -3.26 -1.06 -17.03
N ASN A 55 -3.81 -1.36 -18.21
CA ASN A 55 -3.01 -1.61 -19.42
C ASN A 55 -3.23 -0.58 -20.52
N GLU A 56 -4.36 0.11 -20.54
CA GLU A 56 -4.77 1.01 -21.61
C GLU A 56 -4.87 2.46 -21.14
N LYS A 57 -4.58 3.38 -22.05
CA LYS A 57 -4.82 4.81 -21.84
C LYS A 57 -6.31 5.07 -22.06
N THR A 58 -6.97 5.70 -21.10
CA THR A 58 -8.34 6.21 -21.26
C THR A 58 -8.31 7.73 -21.14
N ILE A 59 -8.80 8.28 -20.04
CA ILE A 59 -8.65 9.70 -19.71
C ILE A 59 -7.21 9.95 -19.25
N GLY A 60 -6.73 9.15 -18.32
CA GLY A 60 -5.36 9.15 -17.85
C GLY A 60 -4.49 8.09 -18.53
N PRO A 61 -3.15 8.20 -18.42
CA PRO A 61 -2.23 7.14 -18.82
C PRO A 61 -2.49 5.84 -18.05
N SER A 62 -2.16 4.70 -18.66
CA SER A 62 -2.29 3.42 -17.99
C SER A 62 -1.34 3.29 -16.80
N ILE A 63 -1.72 2.49 -15.80
CA ILE A 63 -0.87 2.19 -14.64
C ILE A 63 0.48 1.63 -15.07
N LYS A 64 0.48 0.70 -16.03
CA LYS A 64 1.71 0.15 -16.59
C LYS A 64 2.63 1.21 -17.20
N THR A 65 2.06 2.21 -17.87
CA THR A 65 2.82 3.34 -18.44
C THR A 65 3.39 4.23 -17.33
N ILE A 66 2.58 4.58 -16.34
CA ILE A 66 3.00 5.39 -15.19
C ILE A 66 4.19 4.72 -14.51
N VAL A 67 4.04 3.47 -14.07
CA VAL A 67 5.08 2.73 -13.35
C VAL A 67 6.36 2.60 -14.16
N SER A 68 6.26 2.31 -15.46
CA SER A 68 7.42 2.23 -16.37
C SER A 68 8.22 3.53 -16.41
N ILE A 69 7.53 4.67 -16.56
CA ILE A 69 8.17 5.99 -16.62
C ILE A 69 8.78 6.37 -15.27
N TYR A 70 8.09 6.14 -14.16
CA TYR A 70 8.61 6.44 -12.82
C TYR A 70 9.85 5.60 -12.50
N LYS A 71 9.84 4.30 -12.84
CA LYS A 71 11.03 3.43 -12.72
C LYS A 71 12.19 3.93 -13.57
N LYS A 72 11.93 4.26 -14.85
CA LYS A 72 12.97 4.71 -15.80
C LYS A 72 13.64 6.02 -15.37
N ASN A 73 12.89 6.94 -14.78
CA ASN A 73 13.36 8.28 -14.44
C ASN A 73 13.71 8.43 -12.96
N ASN A 74 13.71 7.34 -12.18
CA ASN A 74 13.86 7.38 -10.72
C ASN A 74 12.93 8.41 -10.07
N GLY A 75 11.70 8.51 -10.59
CA GLY A 75 10.72 9.50 -10.17
C GLY A 75 10.15 9.20 -8.79
N ASN A 76 9.74 10.24 -8.07
CA ASN A 76 9.07 10.11 -6.78
C ASN A 76 7.55 10.26 -6.97
N LEU A 77 6.83 9.14 -7.01
CA LEU A 77 5.38 9.12 -7.23
C LEU A 77 4.63 9.77 -6.07
N ILE A 78 5.07 9.53 -4.84
CA ILE A 78 4.46 10.14 -3.64
C ILE A 78 4.58 11.66 -3.68
N ALA A 79 5.75 12.20 -4.06
CA ALA A 79 5.93 13.65 -4.21
C ALA A 79 4.99 14.23 -5.28
N PHE A 80 4.79 13.52 -6.40
CA PHE A 80 3.82 13.93 -7.41
C PHE A 80 2.38 13.91 -6.86
N LEU A 81 1.98 12.84 -6.17
CA LEU A 81 0.65 12.74 -5.56
C LEU A 81 0.41 13.78 -4.47
N LYS A 82 1.47 14.29 -3.82
CA LYS A 82 1.39 15.40 -2.85
C LYS A 82 1.39 16.79 -3.48
N TYR A 83 1.49 16.88 -4.81
CA TYR A 83 1.65 18.13 -5.55
C TYR A 83 3.01 18.83 -5.32
N ASP A 84 4.03 18.08 -4.91
CA ASP A 84 5.38 18.57 -4.63
C ASP A 84 6.37 18.28 -5.79
N ALA A 85 5.90 17.65 -6.87
CA ALA A 85 6.71 17.34 -8.06
C ALA A 85 5.95 17.63 -9.37
N LYS A 86 6.72 18.00 -10.41
CA LYS A 86 6.21 18.23 -11.77
C LYS A 86 5.78 16.90 -12.43
N PRO A 87 4.83 16.92 -13.39
CA PRO A 87 4.45 15.73 -14.14
C PRO A 87 5.61 15.26 -15.01
N ILE A 88 5.89 13.95 -14.95
CA ILE A 88 6.91 13.30 -15.81
C ILE A 88 6.32 12.33 -16.83
N VAL A 89 5.01 12.06 -16.76
CA VAL A 89 4.32 11.08 -17.63
C VAL A 89 3.70 11.75 -18.86
N ASP A 90 2.77 12.69 -18.65
CA ASP A 90 2.12 13.45 -19.74
C ASP A 90 1.86 14.89 -19.26
N PRO A 91 2.80 15.82 -19.46
CA PRO A 91 2.64 17.21 -19.02
C PRO A 91 1.45 17.92 -19.67
N SER A 92 1.02 17.49 -20.86
CA SER A 92 -0.12 18.10 -21.58
C SER A 92 -1.47 17.82 -20.91
N GLN A 93 -1.55 16.75 -20.12
CA GLN A 93 -2.75 16.33 -19.39
C GLN A 93 -2.68 16.66 -17.89
N TYR A 94 -1.66 17.42 -17.47
CA TYR A 94 -1.42 17.67 -16.05
C TYR A 94 -2.56 18.44 -15.38
N GLU A 95 -3.14 19.42 -16.05
CA GLU A 95 -4.25 20.22 -15.51
C GLU A 95 -5.49 19.36 -15.19
N VAL A 96 -5.74 18.31 -15.99
CA VAL A 96 -6.81 17.34 -15.71
C VAL A 96 -6.53 16.60 -14.41
N MET A 97 -5.28 16.12 -14.24
CA MET A 97 -4.86 15.42 -13.03
C MET A 97 -4.83 16.33 -11.80
N GLN A 98 -4.55 17.63 -11.96
CA GLN A 98 -4.44 18.57 -10.85
C GLN A 98 -5.70 18.66 -9.98
N THR A 99 -6.88 18.48 -10.60
CA THR A 99 -8.16 18.48 -9.90
C THR A 99 -8.25 17.40 -8.82
N ASN A 100 -7.53 16.28 -9.00
CA ASN A 100 -7.51 15.14 -8.09
C ASN A 100 -6.51 15.31 -6.92
N PHE A 101 -5.63 16.32 -6.94
CA PHE A 101 -4.65 16.48 -5.85
C PHE A 101 -5.27 16.87 -4.52
N SER A 102 -6.50 17.40 -4.51
CA SER A 102 -7.25 17.59 -3.27
C SER A 102 -7.49 16.27 -2.52
N ILE A 103 -7.72 15.17 -3.27
CA ILE A 103 -7.95 13.83 -2.73
C ILE A 103 -6.66 13.26 -2.17
N THR A 104 -5.58 13.28 -2.96
CA THR A 104 -4.30 12.66 -2.58
C THR A 104 -3.57 13.43 -1.48
N LYS A 105 -3.72 14.76 -1.40
CA LYS A 105 -3.18 15.55 -0.28
C LYS A 105 -3.92 15.32 1.05
N ALA A 106 -5.16 14.84 0.99
CA ALA A 106 -5.92 14.45 2.18
C ALA A 106 -5.62 13.00 2.64
N MET A 107 -4.83 12.24 1.87
CA MET A 107 -4.37 10.91 2.25
C MET A 107 -3.13 11.00 3.13
N THR A 108 -3.03 10.06 4.07
CA THR A 108 -1.85 9.87 4.90
C THR A 108 -0.68 9.32 4.07
N ASP A 109 0.54 9.48 4.57
CA ASP A 109 1.74 8.92 3.93
C ASP A 109 1.65 7.41 3.72
N ASP A 110 1.00 6.68 4.63
CA ASP A 110 0.88 5.23 4.53
C ASP A 110 -0.21 4.82 3.52
N GLU A 111 -1.28 5.59 3.39
CA GLU A 111 -2.27 5.42 2.31
C GLU A 111 -1.61 5.65 0.93
N LEU A 112 -0.81 6.71 0.79
CA LEU A 112 -0.12 7.01 -0.46
C LEU A 112 0.91 5.92 -0.81
N LYS A 113 1.66 5.41 0.19
CA LYS A 113 2.59 4.28 0.01
C LYS A 113 1.85 2.99 -0.36
N ALA A 114 0.65 2.77 0.17
CA ALA A 114 -0.17 1.62 -0.20
C ALA A 114 -0.59 1.71 -1.67
N ILE A 115 -1.07 2.88 -2.11
CA ILE A 115 -1.39 3.15 -3.53
C ILE A 115 -0.15 2.92 -4.41
N GLU A 116 1.01 3.48 -4.03
CA GLU A 116 2.26 3.24 -4.76
C GLU A 116 2.59 1.74 -4.82
N ALA A 117 2.50 1.01 -3.71
CA ALA A 117 2.74 -0.44 -3.70
C ALA A 117 1.79 -1.20 -4.65
N TYR A 118 0.51 -0.84 -4.69
CA TYR A 118 -0.46 -1.41 -5.62
C TYR A 118 -0.12 -1.08 -7.07
N LEU A 119 0.24 0.17 -7.38
CA LEU A 119 0.66 0.55 -8.73
C LEU A 119 1.86 -0.29 -9.17
N TYR A 120 2.88 -0.40 -8.32
CA TYR A 120 4.11 -1.12 -8.65
C TYR A 120 3.98 -2.65 -8.66
N SER A 121 2.92 -3.21 -8.08
CA SER A 121 2.62 -4.65 -8.14
C SER A 121 1.93 -5.07 -9.44
N ASN A 122 1.64 -4.12 -10.35
CA ASN A 122 0.99 -4.35 -11.64
C ASN A 122 1.77 -3.72 -12.80
#